data_AF-A0A6T8H308-F1
#
_entry.id   AF-A0A6T8H308-F1
#
_cell.length_a   1.000
_cell.length_b   1.000
_cell.length_c   1.000
_cell.angle_alpha   90.00
_cell.angle_beta   90.00
_cell.angle_gamma   90.00
#
_symmetry.space_group_name_H-M   'P 1'
#
loop_
_entity.id
_entity.type
_entity.pdbx_description
1 polymer ?
#
loop_
_entity_poly.entity_id
_entity_poly.type
_entity_poly.pdbx_seq_one_letter_code
_entity_poly.pdbx_strand_id
1 'polypeptide(L)'
;QGHKVTAIDLVPAAVQEMRKQFSEDGWSKEEQDNGMVVWKHESGTATLYEGNVMTALPELVQKFDAVYDKDSFGALDLNMRTDFCNRIASYVKPATGIIYTEVKYKPGRTQGPPFHVEKEDLMLPGNFGTTFEHVASLGEVYKLSMPMQQTGHILRRLAK
;
A
#
# COMPACT_ATOMS: atom_id res chain seq x y z
N GLN A 1 2.26 -14.53 -10.44
CA GLN A 1 2.57 -14.28 -11.87
C GLN A 1 1.26 -14.15 -12.64
N GLY A 2 1.24 -13.46 -13.79
CA GLY A 2 0.04 -13.28 -14.62
C GLY A 2 -0.87 -12.10 -14.25
N HIS A 3 -0.50 -11.30 -13.24
CA HIS A 3 -1.23 -10.09 -12.85
C HIS A 3 -0.49 -8.84 -13.30
N LYS A 4 -1.24 -7.77 -13.58
CA LYS A 4 -0.69 -6.43 -13.76
C LYS A 4 -0.46 -5.81 -12.40
N VAL A 5 0.72 -5.23 -12.19
CA VAL A 5 1.11 -4.63 -10.92
C VAL A 5 1.41 -3.15 -11.10
N THR A 6 0.93 -2.36 -10.15
CA THR A 6 1.28 -0.95 -10.01
C THR A 6 1.88 -0.74 -8.62
N ALA A 7 3.03 -0.07 -8.55
CA ALA A 7 3.62 0.35 -7.29
C ALA A 7 3.78 1.87 -7.26
N ILE A 8 3.76 2.46 -6.07
CA ILE A 8 4.02 3.89 -5.85
C ILE A 8 5.02 3.99 -4.70
N ASP A 9 6.16 4.64 -4.93
CA ASP A 9 7.17 4.86 -3.88
C ASP A 9 7.78 6.24 -4.03
N LEU A 10 8.01 6.92 -2.90
CA LEU A 10 8.57 8.26 -2.86
C LEU A 10 10.09 8.26 -3.11
N VAL A 11 10.78 7.15 -2.84
CA VAL A 11 12.24 7.04 -2.85
C VAL A 11 12.71 6.56 -4.23
N PRO A 12 13.42 7.40 -5.02
CA PRO A 12 13.86 7.03 -6.37
C PRO A 12 14.72 5.76 -6.41
N ALA A 13 15.57 5.56 -5.40
CA ALA A 13 16.40 4.36 -5.26
C ALA A 13 15.57 3.08 -5.05
N ALA A 14 14.44 3.15 -4.34
CA ALA A 14 13.54 2.02 -4.16
C ALA A 14 12.84 1.66 -5.48
N VAL A 15 12.39 2.66 -6.24
CA VAL A 15 11.81 2.45 -7.58
C VAL A 15 12.83 1.86 -8.54
N GLN A 16 14.07 2.34 -8.52
CA GLN A 16 15.16 1.75 -9.31
C GLN A 16 15.39 0.28 -8.95
N GLU A 17 15.43 -0.06 -7.66
CA GLU A 17 15.64 -1.43 -7.23
C GLU A 17 14.45 -2.34 -7.58
N MET A 18 13.22 -1.84 -7.46
CA MET A 18 12.03 -2.55 -7.92
C MET A 18 12.10 -2.85 -9.41
N ARG A 19 12.55 -1.91 -10.25
CA ARG A 19 12.72 -2.15 -11.70
C ARG A 19 13.65 -3.33 -11.96
N LYS A 20 14.82 -3.36 -11.32
CA LYS A 20 15.82 -4.44 -11.48
C LYS A 20 15.28 -5.83 -11.15
N GLN A 21 14.30 -5.93 -10.25
CA GLN A 21 13.66 -7.21 -9.91
C GLN A 21 12.79 -7.77 -11.04
N PHE A 22 12.38 -6.93 -12.01
CA PHE A 22 11.75 -7.37 -13.25
C PHE A 22 12.79 -7.51 -14.38
N SER A 23 13.55 -6.44 -14.61
CA SER A 23 14.56 -6.33 -15.68
C SER A 23 15.33 -5.01 -15.54
N GLU A 24 16.57 -4.97 -16.03
CA GLU A 24 17.31 -3.70 -16.15
C GLU A 24 16.79 -2.85 -17.34
N ASP A 25 16.37 -3.52 -18.43
CA ASP A 25 15.89 -2.89 -19.67
C ASP A 25 14.36 -2.95 -19.82
N GLY A 26 13.83 -2.40 -20.93
CA GLY A 26 12.40 -2.49 -21.28
C GLY A 26 11.50 -1.50 -20.54
N TRP A 27 12.07 -0.51 -19.86
CA TRP A 27 11.33 0.53 -19.13
C TRP A 27 11.27 1.84 -19.91
N SER A 28 10.08 2.38 -20.11
CA SER A 28 9.90 3.78 -20.52
C SER A 28 9.69 4.67 -19.31
N LYS A 29 10.15 5.92 -19.40
CA LYS A 29 10.04 6.96 -18.36
C LYS A 29 9.16 8.10 -18.89
N GLU A 30 8.23 8.56 -18.06
CA GLU A 30 7.36 9.71 -18.34
C GLU A 30 7.31 10.61 -17.10
N GLU A 31 7.64 11.90 -17.24
CA GLU A 31 7.49 12.89 -16.16
C GLU A 31 6.13 13.56 -16.28
N GLN A 32 5.38 13.65 -15.18
CA GLN A 32 4.05 14.23 -15.13
C GLN A 32 4.06 15.61 -14.45
N ASP A 33 3.12 16.47 -14.84
CA ASP A 33 2.98 17.84 -14.29
C ASP A 33 2.70 17.87 -12.78
N ASN A 34 2.21 16.77 -12.20
CA ASN A 34 1.97 16.61 -10.76
C ASN A 34 3.24 16.22 -9.97
N GLY A 35 4.40 16.21 -10.62
CA GLY A 35 5.70 15.85 -10.02
C GLY A 35 5.95 14.34 -9.92
N MET A 36 5.10 13.50 -10.51
CA MET A 36 5.33 12.06 -10.59
C MET A 36 6.26 11.71 -11.74
N VAL A 37 7.07 10.67 -11.55
CA VAL A 37 7.75 9.98 -12.65
C VAL A 37 7.14 8.60 -12.80
N VAL A 38 6.62 8.29 -13.98
CA VAL A 38 5.98 7.01 -14.29
C VAL A 38 6.92 6.16 -15.12
N TRP A 39 7.19 4.97 -14.62
CA TRP A 39 7.96 3.93 -15.28
C TRP A 39 7.03 2.83 -15.76
N LYS A 40 7.00 2.54 -17.07
CA LYS A 40 6.16 1.47 -17.65
C LYS A 40 7.06 0.42 -18.30
N HIS A 41 6.88 -0.84 -17.91
CA HIS A 41 7.62 -1.94 -18.53
C HIS A 41 6.94 -2.37 -19.83
N GLU A 42 7.72 -2.66 -20.88
CA GLU A 42 7.24 -2.99 -22.23
C GLU A 42 6.33 -4.21 -22.29
N SER A 43 6.45 -5.13 -21.32
CA SER A 43 5.52 -6.25 -21.13
C SER A 43 4.05 -5.84 -20.93
N GLY A 44 3.80 -4.59 -20.53
CA GLY A 44 2.50 -4.10 -20.11
C GLY A 44 1.98 -4.66 -18.76
N THR A 45 2.83 -5.36 -18.00
CA THR A 45 2.44 -5.97 -16.71
C THR A 45 2.92 -5.21 -15.48
N ALA A 46 3.85 -4.25 -15.61
CA ALA A 46 4.37 -3.49 -14.48
C ALA A 46 4.36 -1.99 -14.77
N THR A 47 3.90 -1.21 -13.80
CA THR A 47 3.95 0.25 -13.80
C THR A 47 4.40 0.73 -12.42
N LEU A 48 5.45 1.56 -12.37
CA LEU A 48 5.94 2.11 -11.10
C LEU A 48 5.81 3.62 -11.15
N TYR A 49 5.22 4.19 -10.11
CA TYR A 49 5.19 5.63 -9.89
C TYR A 49 6.26 5.98 -8.85
N GLU A 50 7.15 6.87 -9.24
CA GLU A 50 8.09 7.52 -8.33
C GLU A 50 7.49 8.86 -7.91
N GLY A 51 7.15 8.97 -6.64
CA GLY A 51 6.54 10.17 -6.06
C GLY A 51 5.65 9.88 -4.85
N ASN A 52 4.93 10.91 -4.40
CA ASN A 52 4.15 10.83 -3.17
C ASN A 52 2.81 10.10 -3.38
N VAL A 53 2.60 8.98 -2.69
CA VAL A 53 1.34 8.21 -2.74
C VAL A 53 0.10 9.07 -2.47
N MET A 54 0.22 10.15 -1.68
CA MET A 54 -0.88 11.07 -1.35
C MET A 54 -1.37 11.89 -2.56
N THR A 55 -0.53 12.07 -3.59
CA THR A 55 -0.91 12.76 -4.82
C THR A 55 -2.02 12.02 -5.54
N ALA A 56 -3.04 12.75 -6.01
CA ALA A 56 -4.15 12.16 -6.74
C ALA A 56 -3.71 11.73 -8.14
N LEU A 57 -4.02 10.47 -8.46
CA LEU A 57 -3.82 9.86 -9.78
C LEU A 57 -5.18 9.41 -10.31
N PRO A 58 -5.92 10.30 -11.02
CA PRO A 58 -7.26 10.00 -11.51
C PRO A 58 -7.34 8.72 -12.34
N GLU A 59 -6.28 8.38 -13.05
CA GLU A 59 -6.17 7.17 -13.87
C GLU A 59 -6.18 5.86 -13.05
N LEU A 60 -5.84 5.92 -11.76
CA LEU A 60 -5.81 4.77 -10.85
C LEU A 60 -7.11 4.57 -10.06
N VAL A 61 -8.05 5.51 -10.17
CA VAL A 61 -9.33 5.43 -9.45
C VAL A 61 -10.08 4.15 -9.83
N GLN A 62 -10.44 3.37 -8.81
CA GLN A 62 -11.16 2.09 -8.91
C GLN A 62 -10.52 1.09 -9.89
N LYS A 63 -9.19 1.07 -10.02
CA LYS A 63 -8.50 0.15 -10.94
C LYS A 63 -8.12 -1.18 -10.32
N PHE A 64 -7.92 -1.24 -9.01
CA PHE A 64 -7.29 -2.40 -8.39
C PHE A 64 -8.29 -3.37 -7.77
N ASP A 65 -8.16 -4.65 -8.14
CA ASP A 65 -8.83 -5.78 -7.49
C ASP A 65 -8.21 -6.09 -6.13
N ALA A 66 -6.92 -5.82 -5.96
CA ALA A 66 -6.21 -6.04 -4.71
C ALA A 66 -5.11 -4.99 -4.50
N VAL A 67 -4.90 -4.61 -3.24
CA VAL A 67 -3.76 -3.83 -2.78
C VAL A 67 -3.01 -4.64 -1.74
N TYR A 68 -1.69 -4.69 -1.88
CA TYR A 68 -0.79 -5.19 -0.85
C TYR A 68 -0.10 -4.01 -0.20
N ASP A 69 -0.36 -3.81 1.10
CA ASP A 69 0.30 -2.78 1.91
C ASP A 69 1.20 -3.46 2.95
N LYS A 70 2.51 -3.45 2.70
CA LYS A 70 3.48 -3.92 3.68
C LYS A 70 4.09 -2.75 4.44
N ASP A 71 3.77 -2.63 5.71
CA ASP A 71 4.30 -1.64 6.65
C ASP A 71 4.07 -0.16 6.25
N SER A 72 3.35 0.18 5.16
CA SER A 72 3.15 1.59 4.76
C SER A 72 2.27 2.32 5.76
N PHE A 73 1.10 1.76 6.11
CA PHE A 73 0.25 2.34 7.17
C PHE A 73 1.00 2.51 8.50
N GLY A 74 1.82 1.52 8.86
CA GLY A 74 2.64 1.54 10.07
C GLY A 74 3.82 2.51 10.00
N ALA A 75 4.28 2.89 8.81
CA ALA A 75 5.38 3.85 8.62
C ALA A 75 4.91 5.31 8.69
N LEU A 76 3.60 5.56 8.57
CA LEU A 76 3.03 6.90 8.56
C LEU A 76 2.76 7.43 9.96
N ASP A 77 3.01 8.73 10.13
CA ASP A 77 2.55 9.50 11.28
C ASP A 77 1.02 9.46 11.38
N LEU A 78 0.50 9.53 12.61
CA LEU A 78 -0.93 9.35 12.89
C LEU A 78 -1.83 10.31 12.12
N ASN A 79 -1.39 11.56 11.93
CA ASN A 79 -2.13 12.59 11.19
C ASN A 79 -2.19 12.35 9.67
N MET A 80 -1.30 11.51 9.12
CA MET A 80 -1.27 11.18 7.69
C MET A 80 -2.14 9.97 7.32
N ARG A 81 -2.51 9.15 8.31
CA ARG A 81 -3.18 7.85 8.07
C ARG A 81 -4.54 8.00 7.40
N THR A 82 -5.33 8.99 7.79
CA THR A 82 -6.66 9.26 7.19
C THR A 82 -6.54 9.52 5.69
N ASP A 83 -5.64 10.42 5.30
CA ASP A 83 -5.45 10.79 3.88
C ASP A 83 -4.89 9.62 3.07
N PHE A 84 -3.97 8.85 3.65
CA PHE A 84 -3.48 7.61 3.05
C PHE A 84 -4.61 6.61 2.83
N CYS A 85 -5.43 6.35 3.85
CA CYS A 85 -6.53 5.40 3.75
C CYS A 85 -7.54 5.84 2.69
N ASN A 86 -7.90 7.13 2.64
CA ASN A 86 -8.79 7.71 1.64
C ASN A 86 -8.21 7.59 0.22
N ARG A 87 -6.91 7.78 0.07
CA ARG A 87 -6.20 7.64 -1.20
C ARG A 87 -6.21 6.20 -1.69
N ILE A 88 -5.78 5.24 -0.87
CA ILE A 88 -5.82 3.82 -1.21
C ILE A 88 -7.27 3.38 -1.48
N ALA A 89 -8.20 3.83 -0.65
CA ALA A 89 -9.63 3.63 -0.85
C ALA A 89 -10.10 4.10 -2.23
N SER A 90 -9.62 5.23 -2.74
CA SER A 90 -10.04 5.73 -4.06
C SER A 90 -9.58 4.83 -5.22
N TYR A 91 -8.49 4.08 -5.05
CA TYR A 91 -7.89 3.25 -6.10
C TYR A 91 -8.43 1.82 -6.14
N VAL A 92 -9.00 1.34 -5.03
CA VAL A 92 -9.53 -0.02 -4.91
C VAL A 92 -10.97 -0.10 -5.45
N LYS A 93 -11.28 -1.14 -6.24
CA LYS A 93 -12.61 -1.36 -6.81
C LYS A 93 -13.69 -1.52 -5.72
N PRO A 94 -14.84 -0.83 -5.83
CA PRO A 94 -15.95 -1.01 -4.89
C PRO A 94 -16.49 -2.45 -4.90
N ALA A 95 -17.05 -2.89 -3.77
CA ALA A 95 -17.67 -4.20 -3.52
C ALA A 95 -16.77 -5.45 -3.62
N THR A 96 -15.71 -5.41 -4.42
CA THR A 96 -14.90 -6.59 -4.78
C THR A 96 -13.44 -6.45 -4.39
N GLY A 97 -12.93 -5.23 -4.28
CA GLY A 97 -11.54 -4.98 -4.01
C GLY A 97 -11.11 -5.39 -2.60
N ILE A 98 -9.87 -5.84 -2.46
CA ILE A 98 -9.30 -6.32 -1.20
C ILE A 98 -8.03 -5.53 -0.86
N ILE A 99 -7.80 -5.28 0.42
CA ILE A 99 -6.49 -4.88 0.95
C ILE A 99 -5.96 -6.04 1.78
N TYR A 100 -4.76 -6.51 1.45
CA TYR A 100 -3.94 -7.28 2.37
C TYR A 100 -2.90 -6.34 2.96
N THR A 101 -3.01 -6.06 4.26
CA THR A 101 -2.04 -5.22 4.97
C THR A 101 -1.24 -6.05 5.96
N GLU A 102 0.08 -5.86 5.95
CA GLU A 102 0.99 -6.36 6.96
C GLU A 102 1.47 -5.19 7.81
N VAL A 103 1.37 -5.33 9.14
CA VAL A 103 1.76 -4.28 10.09
C VAL A 103 2.60 -4.85 11.25
N LYS A 104 3.29 -3.98 12.00
CA LYS A 104 4.04 -4.40 13.18
C LYS A 104 3.19 -4.42 14.43
N TYR A 105 3.10 -5.59 15.04
CA TYR A 105 2.61 -5.75 16.39
C TYR A 105 3.78 -5.63 17.39
N LYS A 106 3.75 -4.58 18.21
CA LYS A 106 4.81 -4.20 19.17
C LYS A 106 4.23 -3.92 20.57
N PRO A 107 3.74 -4.92 21.30
CA PRO A 107 3.04 -4.69 22.57
C PRO A 107 3.94 -3.91 23.55
N GLY A 108 3.40 -2.88 24.18
CA GLY A 108 4.13 -2.02 25.12
C GLY A 108 5.13 -1.04 24.50
N ARG A 109 5.16 -0.89 23.17
CA ARG A 109 5.99 0.12 22.48
C ARG A 109 5.15 1.00 21.58
N THR A 110 5.22 2.31 21.79
CA THR A 110 4.48 3.29 20.99
C THR A 110 5.35 4.05 19.99
N GLN A 111 6.68 3.89 20.07
CA GLN A 111 7.60 4.58 19.17
C GLN A 111 7.58 3.95 17.77
N GLY A 112 7.47 4.80 16.76
CA GLY A 112 7.60 4.45 15.34
C GLY A 112 8.60 5.36 14.62
N PRO A 113 8.75 5.20 13.29
CA PRO A 113 8.20 4.13 12.47
C PRO A 113 9.04 2.82 12.50
N PRO A 114 8.45 1.67 12.12
CA PRO A 114 7.01 1.45 12.02
C PRO A 114 6.37 1.52 13.42
N PHE A 115 5.20 2.14 13.54
CA PHE A 115 4.42 2.20 14.77
C PHE A 115 3.85 0.82 15.14
N HIS A 116 3.43 0.67 16.40
CA HIS A 116 2.51 -0.39 16.79
C HIS A 116 1.17 -0.21 16.07
N VAL A 117 0.63 -1.29 15.52
CA VAL A 117 -0.67 -1.29 14.85
C VAL A 117 -1.43 -2.56 15.19
N GLU A 118 -2.67 -2.39 15.61
CA GLU A 118 -3.67 -3.45 15.77
C GLU A 118 -4.81 -3.28 14.76
N LYS A 119 -5.75 -4.23 14.74
CA LYS A 119 -6.96 -4.17 13.91
C LYS A 119 -7.73 -2.87 14.17
N GLU A 120 -7.82 -2.47 15.43
CA GLU A 120 -8.59 -1.33 15.91
C GLU A 120 -8.05 -0.03 15.29
N ASP A 121 -6.74 0.10 15.15
CA ASP A 121 -6.10 1.25 14.49
C ASP A 121 -6.47 1.32 13.00
N LEU A 122 -6.43 0.18 12.30
CA LEU A 122 -6.79 0.10 10.88
C LEU A 122 -8.26 0.47 10.66
N MET A 123 -9.13 0.08 11.60
CA MET A 123 -10.58 0.18 11.50
C MET A 123 -11.18 1.43 12.17
N LEU A 124 -10.35 2.39 12.58
CA LEU A 124 -10.85 3.70 13.01
C LEU A 124 -11.70 4.34 11.90
N PRO A 125 -12.76 5.11 12.24
CA PRO A 125 -13.65 5.69 11.23
C PRO A 125 -12.95 6.58 10.19
N GLY A 126 -11.87 7.28 10.59
CA GLY A 126 -11.04 8.09 9.69
C GLY A 126 -10.06 7.28 8.84
N ASN A 127 -9.76 6.04 9.22
CA ASN A 127 -8.90 5.13 8.46
C ASN A 127 -9.77 4.26 7.54
N PHE A 128 -9.56 2.94 7.51
CA PHE A 128 -10.32 2.07 6.62
C PHE A 128 -11.75 1.78 7.11
N GLY A 129 -12.10 2.09 8.36
CA GLY A 129 -13.32 1.60 9.02
C GLY A 129 -14.66 2.02 8.40
N THR A 130 -14.68 3.08 7.60
CA THR A 130 -15.91 3.54 6.92
C THR A 130 -16.02 3.12 5.46
N THR A 131 -14.92 2.65 4.86
CA THR A 131 -14.81 2.30 3.44
C THR A 131 -14.57 0.81 3.23
N PHE A 132 -14.00 0.11 4.20
CA PHE A 132 -13.76 -1.32 4.18
C PHE A 132 -14.39 -2.00 5.40
N GLU A 133 -14.64 -3.29 5.27
CA GLU A 133 -14.87 -4.18 6.41
C GLU A 133 -13.62 -5.02 6.67
N HIS A 134 -13.40 -5.37 7.95
CA HIS A 134 -12.35 -6.29 8.35
C HIS A 134 -12.83 -7.73 8.12
N VAL A 135 -12.09 -8.49 7.31
CA VAL A 135 -12.44 -9.89 6.96
C VAL A 135 -11.73 -10.87 7.89
N ALA A 136 -10.42 -10.70 8.08
CA ALA A 136 -9.61 -11.63 8.85
C ALA A 136 -8.36 -10.97 9.45
N SER A 137 -7.95 -11.46 10.62
CA SER A 137 -6.62 -11.26 11.17
C SER A 137 -5.87 -12.58 11.01
N LEU A 138 -4.71 -12.54 10.36
CA LEU A 138 -3.93 -13.73 10.02
C LEU A 138 -2.94 -14.11 11.14
N GLY A 139 -2.83 -13.29 12.19
CA GLY A 139 -1.80 -13.45 13.21
C GLY A 139 -0.41 -13.17 12.64
N GLU A 140 0.61 -13.80 13.20
CA GLU A 140 2.00 -13.69 12.75
C GLU A 140 2.17 -14.32 11.35
N VAL A 141 2.57 -13.52 10.36
CA VAL A 141 2.70 -13.99 8.96
C VAL A 141 4.05 -14.62 8.66
N TYR A 142 5.09 -14.27 9.43
CA TYR A 142 6.40 -14.93 9.42
C TYR A 142 7.20 -14.54 10.67
N LYS A 143 8.15 -15.41 11.05
CA LYS A 143 9.02 -15.18 12.20
C LYS A 143 10.00 -14.03 11.97
N LEU A 144 10.07 -13.13 12.93
CA LEU A 144 11.10 -12.09 13.00
C LEU A 144 12.15 -12.46 14.06
N SER A 145 13.39 -12.04 13.83
CA SER A 145 14.48 -12.15 14.82
C SER A 145 14.39 -11.11 15.95
N MET A 146 13.48 -10.14 15.81
CA MET A 146 13.27 -9.03 16.74
C MET A 146 12.10 -9.31 17.69
N PRO A 147 12.02 -8.65 18.87
CA PRO A 147 10.91 -8.81 19.81
C PRO A 147 9.65 -8.04 19.35
N MET A 148 9.17 -8.37 18.15
CA MET A 148 7.96 -7.86 17.53
C MET A 148 7.45 -8.87 16.50
N GLN A 149 6.18 -8.80 16.15
CA GLN A 149 5.58 -9.66 15.14
C GLN A 149 5.22 -8.85 13.90
N GLN A 150 5.37 -9.44 12.72
CA GLN A 150 4.65 -8.98 11.54
C GLN A 150 3.29 -9.66 11.55
N THR A 151 2.22 -8.89 11.64
CA THR A 151 0.85 -9.41 11.59
C THR A 151 0.15 -9.03 10.30
N GLY A 152 -0.74 -9.90 9.81
CA GLY A 152 -1.50 -9.67 8.58
C GLY A 152 -2.98 -9.42 8.84
N HIS A 153 -3.60 -8.52 8.07
CA HIS A 153 -5.04 -8.28 8.06
C HIS A 153 -5.58 -8.21 6.64
N ILE A 154 -6.76 -8.80 6.42
CA ILE A 154 -7.49 -8.75 5.15
C ILE A 154 -8.70 -7.83 5.33
N LEU A 155 -8.82 -6.83 4.48
CA LEU A 155 -9.94 -5.89 4.42
C LEU A 155 -10.65 -6.02 3.07
N ARG A 156 -11.99 -5.96 3.06
CA ARG A 156 -12.79 -5.98 1.84
C ARG A 156 -13.48 -4.65 1.64
N ARG A 157 -13.44 -4.14 0.41
CA ARG A 157 -14.03 -2.86 0.03
C ARG A 157 -15.56 -2.93 0.05
N LEU A 158 -16.20 -2.00 0.75
CA LEU A 158 -17.65 -1.85 0.74
C LEU A 158 -18.15 -1.36 -0.63
N ALA A 159 -19.41 -1.66 -0.95
CA ALA A 159 -20.04 -1.34 -2.24
C ALA A 159 -20.44 0.13 -2.44
N LYS A 160 -20.02 1.05 -1.55
CA LYS A 160 -20.42 2.46 -1.57
C LYS A 160 -20.05 3.17 -2.87
#